data_AF-A0A845QKG5-F1
#
_entry.id   AF-A0A845QKG5-F1
#
_cell.length_a   1.000
_cell.length_b   1.000
_cell.length_c   1.000
_cell.angle_alpha   90.00
_cell.angle_beta   90.00
_cell.angle_gamma   90.00
#
_symmetry.space_group_name_H-M   'P 1'
#
loop_
_entity.id
_entity.type
_entity.pdbx_description
1 polymer ?
#
loop_
_entity_poly.entity_id
_entity_poly.type
_entity_poly.pdbx_seq_one_letter_code
_entity_poly.pdbx_strand_id
1 'polypeptide(L)'
;MDKEELFALLDIEAGAEFEYFENFADFVEHEGLIDSDAVYELITDVDMKTFAELCESYFYETLENVPGDQIDLYNLLENVKRVLVGLSEAVRKGEDNAELNLADEFNRFRLWYSSESEVEVRKVPSGETSFVPVRDALADARLEKLNGEEYLYDFSNALSYEIEEFMMTYADLAEEN
;
A
#
# COMPACT_ATOMS: atom_id res chain seq x y z
N MET A 1 -6.47 -15.79 6.27
CA MET A 1 -5.10 -16.28 6.14
C MET A 1 -4.49 -16.20 7.51
N ASP A 2 -4.10 -17.35 8.08
CA ASP A 2 -3.33 -17.37 9.33
C ASP A 2 -1.86 -17.04 9.06
N LYS A 3 -1.02 -17.11 10.09
CA LYS A 3 0.41 -16.81 9.98
C LYS A 3 1.13 -17.75 9.03
N GLU A 4 0.89 -19.05 9.14
CA GLU A 4 1.56 -20.05 8.32
C GLU A 4 1.23 -19.87 6.84
N GLU A 5 -0.04 -19.59 6.52
CA GLU A 5 -0.47 -19.28 5.16
C GLU A 5 0.13 -17.95 4.66
N LEU A 6 0.23 -16.93 5.52
CA LEU A 6 0.86 -15.64 5.18
C LEU A 6 2.35 -15.82 4.87
N PHE A 7 3.09 -16.52 5.71
CA PHE A 7 4.52 -16.69 5.53
C PHE A 7 4.80 -17.53 4.28
N ALA A 8 3.94 -18.52 3.97
CA ALA A 8 4.00 -19.26 2.73
C ALA A 8 3.68 -18.40 1.49
N LEU A 9 2.72 -17.46 1.58
CA LEU A 9 2.43 -16.50 0.50
C LEU A 9 3.67 -15.63 0.20
N LEU A 10 4.33 -15.17 1.25
CA LEU A 10 5.48 -14.27 1.16
C LEU A 10 6.80 -15.00 0.86
N ASP A 11 6.80 -16.33 0.76
CA ASP A 11 7.97 -17.20 0.59
C ASP A 11 9.06 -16.97 1.67
N ILE A 12 8.64 -16.91 2.93
CA ILE A 12 9.51 -16.72 4.11
C ILE A 12 9.23 -17.75 5.21
N GLU A 13 10.23 -18.05 6.04
CA GLU A 13 10.08 -18.89 7.24
C GLU A 13 9.92 -18.06 8.53
N ALA A 14 10.39 -16.80 8.52
CA ALA A 14 10.33 -15.86 9.64
C ALA A 14 10.14 -14.42 9.13
N GLY A 15 9.60 -13.51 9.95
CA GLY A 15 9.41 -12.11 9.54
C GLY A 15 10.74 -11.39 9.30
N ALA A 16 11.81 -11.82 9.96
CA ALA A 16 13.17 -11.34 9.69
C ALA A 16 13.67 -11.62 8.26
N GLU A 17 13.03 -12.53 7.51
CA GLU A 17 13.37 -12.84 6.10
C GLU A 17 12.61 -11.95 5.10
N PHE A 18 11.76 -11.03 5.58
CA PHE A 18 11.10 -10.01 4.76
C PHE A 18 12.12 -8.95 4.31
N GLU A 19 12.91 -9.31 3.28
CA GLU A 19 14.05 -8.51 2.81
C GLU A 19 13.96 -8.14 1.32
N TYR A 20 12.97 -8.68 0.60
CA TYR A 20 12.83 -8.52 -0.84
C TYR A 20 11.61 -7.71 -1.23
N PHE A 21 11.73 -7.00 -2.36
CA PHE A 21 10.62 -6.24 -2.96
C PHE A 21 9.37 -7.10 -3.15
N GLU A 22 9.54 -8.34 -3.60
CA GLU A 22 8.43 -9.27 -3.82
C GLU A 22 7.68 -9.57 -2.51
N ASN A 23 8.35 -9.65 -1.35
CA ASN A 23 7.63 -9.85 -0.08
C ASN A 23 6.67 -8.67 0.19
N PHE A 24 7.09 -7.44 -0.11
CA PHE A 24 6.23 -6.26 0.06
C PHE A 24 5.11 -6.22 -0.98
N ALA A 25 5.43 -6.50 -2.24
CA ALA A 25 4.46 -6.52 -3.32
C ALA A 25 3.42 -7.62 -3.11
N ASP A 26 3.83 -8.86 -2.83
CA ASP A 26 2.95 -10.00 -2.57
C ASP A 26 2.02 -9.73 -1.38
N PHE A 27 2.50 -9.06 -0.34
CA PHE A 27 1.65 -8.64 0.77
C PHE A 27 0.60 -7.61 0.32
N VAL A 28 1.05 -6.47 -0.22
CA VAL A 28 0.18 -5.32 -0.54
C VAL A 28 -0.81 -5.64 -1.66
N GLU A 29 -0.44 -6.52 -2.57
CA GLU A 29 -1.26 -6.90 -3.72
C GLU A 29 -2.16 -8.10 -3.42
N HIS A 30 -2.04 -8.74 -2.26
CA HIS A 30 -2.96 -9.80 -1.88
C HIS A 30 -4.34 -9.24 -1.57
N GLU A 31 -5.40 -9.75 -2.23
CA GLU A 31 -6.79 -9.29 -2.03
C GLU A 31 -7.54 -10.03 -0.91
N GLY A 32 -7.04 -11.18 -0.44
CA GLY A 32 -7.72 -12.02 0.55
C GLY A 32 -7.63 -11.48 1.99
N LEU A 33 -8.47 -11.97 2.89
CA LEU A 33 -8.39 -11.58 4.30
C LEU A 33 -7.19 -12.24 4.99
N ILE A 34 -6.37 -11.42 5.67
CA ILE A 34 -5.27 -11.84 6.53
C ILE A 34 -5.66 -11.52 7.97
N ASP A 35 -5.41 -12.46 8.88
CA ASP A 35 -5.65 -12.25 10.30
C ASP A 35 -4.77 -11.10 10.81
N SER A 36 -5.34 -10.15 11.55
CA SER A 36 -4.59 -9.03 12.13
C SER A 36 -3.45 -9.50 13.04
N ASP A 37 -3.64 -10.61 13.76
CA ASP A 37 -2.60 -11.18 14.61
C ASP A 37 -1.41 -11.67 13.75
N ALA A 38 -1.67 -12.24 12.58
CA ALA A 38 -0.63 -12.69 11.66
C ALA A 38 0.18 -11.52 11.08
N VAL A 39 -0.48 -10.39 10.74
CA VAL A 39 0.20 -9.17 10.28
C VAL A 39 1.03 -8.56 11.41
N TYR A 40 0.48 -8.50 12.62
CA TYR A 40 1.21 -7.99 13.78
C TYR A 40 2.46 -8.83 14.10
N GLU A 41 2.35 -10.15 14.04
CA GLU A 41 3.48 -11.07 14.22
C GLU A 41 4.55 -10.90 13.13
N LEU A 42 4.16 -10.66 11.87
CA LEU A 42 5.10 -10.30 10.80
C LEU A 42 5.85 -9.02 11.15
N ILE A 43 5.12 -7.92 11.41
CA ILE A 43 5.70 -6.59 11.67
C ILE A 43 6.63 -6.60 12.88
N THR A 44 6.36 -7.43 13.89
CA THR A 44 7.20 -7.52 15.10
C THR A 44 8.60 -8.09 14.83
N ASP A 45 8.79 -8.86 13.76
CA ASP A 45 10.05 -9.56 13.45
C ASP A 45 10.81 -8.95 12.25
N VAL A 46 10.12 -8.15 11.42
CA VAL A 46 10.72 -7.47 10.26
C VAL A 46 11.74 -6.41 10.71
N ASP A 47 12.87 -6.31 10.01
CA ASP A 47 13.77 -5.16 10.18
C ASP A 47 13.12 -3.90 9.60
N MET A 48 12.79 -2.94 10.47
CA MET A 48 12.08 -1.74 10.06
C MET A 48 12.86 -0.82 9.11
N LYS A 49 14.20 -0.89 9.09
CA LYS A 49 14.98 -0.12 8.11
C LYS A 49 14.79 -0.73 6.72
N THR A 50 14.83 -2.05 6.63
CA THR A 50 14.51 -2.80 5.40
C THR A 50 13.06 -2.56 4.98
N PHE A 51 12.09 -2.62 5.91
CA PHE A 51 10.69 -2.29 5.62
C PHE A 51 10.53 -0.91 4.98
N ALA A 52 11.15 0.12 5.56
CA ALA A 52 11.08 1.48 5.02
C ALA A 52 11.64 1.58 3.60
N GLU A 53 12.79 0.95 3.33
CA GLU A 53 13.43 0.92 2.02
C GLU A 53 12.55 0.20 0.97
N LEU A 54 11.92 -0.92 1.34
CA LEU A 54 11.00 -1.66 0.49
C LEU A 54 9.71 -0.86 0.21
N CYS A 55 9.14 -0.23 1.25
CA CYS A 55 7.98 0.65 1.13
C CYS A 55 8.27 1.81 0.17
N GLU A 56 9.39 2.52 0.34
CA GLU A 56 9.76 3.60 -0.56
C GLU A 56 9.92 3.11 -2.01
N SER A 57 10.56 1.96 -2.20
CA SER A 57 10.76 1.36 -3.53
C SER A 57 9.44 0.98 -4.20
N TYR A 58 8.52 0.35 -3.47
CA TYR A 58 7.20 -0.04 -3.96
C TYR A 58 6.36 1.15 -4.38
N PHE A 59 6.28 2.17 -3.52
CA PHE A 59 5.53 3.38 -3.84
C PHE A 59 6.19 4.19 -4.96
N TYR A 60 7.52 4.18 -5.08
CA TYR A 60 8.19 4.81 -6.22
C TYR A 60 7.75 4.19 -7.55
N GLU A 61 7.79 2.85 -7.69
CA GLU A 61 7.31 2.18 -8.91
C GLU A 61 5.81 2.42 -9.13
N THR A 62 5.01 2.38 -8.07
CA THR A 62 3.56 2.62 -8.15
C THR A 62 3.26 4.03 -8.66
N LEU A 63 3.89 5.05 -8.07
CA LEU A 63 3.68 6.47 -8.40
C LEU A 63 4.15 6.81 -9.82
N GLU A 64 5.22 6.20 -10.33
CA GLU A 64 5.66 6.36 -11.73
C GLU A 64 4.61 5.85 -12.74
N ASN A 65 3.73 4.95 -12.31
CA ASN A 65 2.71 4.34 -13.16
C ASN A 65 1.32 4.99 -13.02
N VAL A 66 1.12 5.92 -12.08
CA VAL A 66 -0.11 6.69 -11.96
C VAL A 66 -0.38 7.48 -13.26
N PRO A 67 -1.59 7.42 -13.84
CA PRO A 67 -1.93 8.21 -15.03
C PRO A 67 -1.77 9.71 -14.75
N GLY A 68 -1.15 10.44 -15.68
CA GLY A 68 -0.61 11.79 -15.43
C GLY A 68 -1.63 12.89 -15.08
N ASP A 69 -2.92 12.65 -15.27
CA ASP A 69 -4.00 13.56 -14.88
C ASP A 69 -4.56 13.30 -13.46
N GLN A 70 -4.12 12.22 -12.79
CA GLN A 70 -4.64 11.76 -11.49
C GLN A 70 -3.82 12.30 -10.31
N ILE A 71 -3.75 13.62 -10.19
CA ILE A 71 -2.96 14.32 -9.16
C ILE A 71 -3.42 13.96 -7.74
N ASP A 72 -4.73 13.84 -7.52
CA ASP A 72 -5.29 13.55 -6.20
C ASP A 72 -4.94 12.14 -5.73
N LEU A 73 -4.98 11.15 -6.62
CA LEU A 73 -4.52 9.79 -6.33
C LEU A 73 -3.02 9.76 -6.03
N TYR A 74 -2.21 10.45 -6.83
CA TYR A 74 -0.77 10.55 -6.61
C TYR A 74 -0.47 11.07 -5.20
N ASN A 75 -1.14 12.17 -4.80
CA ASN A 75 -0.96 12.76 -3.48
C ASN A 75 -1.43 11.83 -2.35
N LEU A 76 -2.53 11.10 -2.56
CA LEU A 76 -3.02 10.12 -1.59
C LEU A 76 -1.98 9.01 -1.36
N LEU A 77 -1.48 8.38 -2.42
CA LEU A 77 -0.48 7.33 -2.33
C LEU A 77 0.84 7.84 -1.72
N GLU A 78 1.26 9.05 -2.07
CA GLU A 78 2.42 9.71 -1.46
C GLU A 78 2.23 9.93 0.06
N ASN A 79 1.02 10.29 0.49
CA ASN A 79 0.70 10.44 1.91
C ASN A 79 0.70 9.09 2.64
N VAL A 80 0.10 8.04 2.05
CA VAL A 80 0.14 6.68 2.63
C VAL A 80 1.58 6.21 2.81
N LYS A 81 2.43 6.39 1.79
CA LYS A 81 3.86 6.07 1.88
C LYS A 81 4.52 6.76 3.07
N ARG A 82 4.29 8.06 3.24
CA ARG A 82 4.86 8.85 4.36
C ARG A 82 4.42 8.32 5.71
N VAL A 83 3.16 7.92 5.84
CA VAL A 83 2.61 7.36 7.08
C VAL A 83 3.26 6.02 7.40
N LEU A 84 3.30 5.09 6.44
CA LEU A 84 3.92 3.77 6.64
C LEU A 84 5.41 3.88 7.01
N VAL A 85 6.16 4.74 6.32
CA VAL A 85 7.56 5.02 6.64
C VAL A 85 7.69 5.66 8.03
N GLY A 86 6.85 6.65 8.35
CA GLY A 86 6.84 7.30 9.66
C GLY A 86 6.54 6.34 10.80
N LEU A 87 5.56 5.45 10.64
CA LEU A 87 5.22 4.39 11.59
C LEU A 87 6.39 3.40 11.76
N SER A 88 7.08 3.02 10.69
CA SER A 88 8.28 2.17 10.78
C SER A 88 9.41 2.83 11.59
N GLU A 89 9.60 4.15 11.47
CA GLU A 89 10.56 4.88 12.29
C GLU A 89 10.11 4.99 13.75
N ALA A 90 8.81 5.11 14.02
CA ALA A 90 8.27 5.07 15.38
C ALA A 90 8.54 3.71 16.05
N VAL A 91 8.41 2.60 15.31
CA VAL A 91 8.79 1.26 15.79
C VAL A 91 10.28 1.21 16.11
N ARG A 92 11.15 1.72 15.22
CA ARG A 92 12.61 1.75 15.47
C ARG A 92 13.00 2.55 16.72
N LYS A 93 12.23 3.59 17.05
CA LYS A 93 12.42 4.40 18.27
C LYS A 93 11.83 3.76 19.52
N GLY A 94 11.06 2.68 19.38
CA GLY A 94 10.36 2.00 20.47
C GLY A 94 9.23 2.85 21.05
N GLU A 95 8.50 3.58 20.21
CA GLU A 95 7.32 4.34 20.64
C GLU A 95 6.16 3.39 21.00
N ASP A 96 5.34 3.79 21.97
CA ASP A 96 4.27 2.93 22.49
C ASP A 96 3.24 2.58 21.41
N ASN A 97 2.94 1.28 21.27
CA ASN A 97 2.00 0.70 20.27
C ASN A 97 2.39 0.92 18.80
N ALA A 98 3.64 1.31 18.51
CA ALA A 98 4.04 1.61 17.14
C ALA A 98 3.93 0.38 16.22
N GLU A 99 4.25 -0.83 16.70
CA GLU A 99 4.13 -2.07 15.91
C GLU A 99 2.68 -2.38 15.56
N LEU A 100 1.75 -2.14 16.50
CA LEU A 100 0.33 -2.36 16.29
C LEU A 100 -0.22 -1.36 15.27
N ASN A 101 0.11 -0.08 15.44
CA ASN A 101 -0.32 0.97 14.51
C ASN A 101 0.21 0.71 13.09
N LEU A 102 1.47 0.28 12.96
CA LEU A 102 2.04 -0.08 11.66
C LEU A 102 1.33 -1.30 11.05
N ALA A 103 1.11 -2.36 11.84
CA ALA A 103 0.43 -3.56 11.36
C ALA A 103 -1.01 -3.26 10.89
N ASP A 104 -1.75 -2.46 11.64
CA ASP A 104 -3.12 -2.05 11.30
C ASP A 104 -3.13 -1.18 10.03
N GLU A 105 -2.29 -0.15 9.96
CA GLU A 105 -2.23 0.72 8.78
C GLU A 105 -1.79 -0.04 7.53
N PHE A 106 -0.80 -0.93 7.65
CA PHE A 106 -0.29 -1.69 6.52
C PHE A 106 -1.33 -2.67 5.97
N ASN A 107 -2.06 -3.37 6.84
CA ASN A 107 -3.14 -4.26 6.43
C ASN A 107 -4.33 -3.48 5.84
N ARG A 108 -4.64 -2.32 6.41
CA ARG A 108 -5.73 -1.46 5.95
C ARG A 108 -5.45 -0.87 4.57
N PHE A 109 -4.23 -0.38 4.34
CA PHE A 109 -3.79 0.05 3.03
C PHE A 109 -3.90 -1.09 2.01
N ARG A 110 -3.39 -2.28 2.34
CA ARG A 110 -3.49 -3.47 1.48
C ARG A 110 -4.94 -3.75 1.06
N LEU A 111 -5.87 -3.82 2.02
CA LEU A 111 -7.28 -4.10 1.74
C LEU A 111 -7.89 -3.03 0.83
N TRP A 112 -7.69 -1.75 1.14
CA TRP A 112 -8.15 -0.66 0.28
C TRP A 112 -7.56 -0.77 -1.13
N TYR A 113 -6.25 -0.92 -1.24
CA TYR A 113 -5.53 -0.90 -2.51
C TYR A 113 -5.90 -2.08 -3.42
N SER A 114 -5.99 -3.28 -2.87
CA SER A 114 -6.15 -4.53 -3.61
C SER A 114 -7.59 -5.06 -3.70
N SER A 115 -8.53 -4.54 -2.88
CA SER A 115 -9.88 -5.09 -2.83
C SER A 115 -11.01 -4.08 -2.62
N GLU A 116 -10.90 -3.13 -1.69
CA GLU A 116 -12.06 -2.33 -1.24
C GLU A 116 -12.25 -1.01 -2.00
N SER A 117 -11.19 -0.48 -2.60
CA SER A 117 -11.29 0.71 -3.44
C SER A 117 -12.09 0.45 -4.71
N GLU A 118 -12.71 1.50 -5.24
CA GLU A 118 -13.47 1.43 -6.49
C GLU A 118 -12.96 2.50 -7.46
N VAL A 119 -12.44 2.06 -8.60
CA VAL A 119 -12.05 2.91 -9.73
C VAL A 119 -12.97 2.58 -10.90
N GLU A 120 -13.65 3.59 -11.45
CA GLU A 120 -14.41 3.40 -12.68
C GLU A 120 -13.42 3.33 -13.85
N VAL A 121 -13.45 2.21 -14.58
CA VAL A 121 -12.63 1.99 -15.77
C VAL A 121 -13.54 1.88 -16.98
N ARG A 122 -13.33 2.72 -17.98
CA ARG A 122 -14.12 2.73 -19.22
C ARG A 122 -13.26 2.43 -20.44
N LYS A 123 -13.56 1.36 -21.15
CA LYS A 123 -12.97 1.03 -22.46
C LYS A 123 -13.42 2.04 -23.51
N VAL A 124 -12.50 2.79 -24.10
CA VAL A 124 -12.83 3.80 -25.13
C VAL A 124 -13.52 3.17 -26.36
N PRO A 125 -13.08 2.03 -26.92
CA PRO A 125 -13.67 1.49 -28.15
C PRO A 125 -15.10 0.94 -27.98
N SER A 126 -15.42 0.33 -26.85
CA SER A 126 -16.73 -0.31 -26.60
C SER A 126 -17.67 0.56 -25.77
N GLY A 127 -17.14 1.52 -25.00
CA GLY A 127 -17.87 2.26 -23.98
C GLY A 127 -18.28 1.41 -22.77
N GLU A 128 -17.76 0.19 -22.64
CA GLU A 128 -18.00 -0.68 -21.49
C GLU A 128 -17.33 -0.09 -20.24
N THR A 129 -18.09 -0.05 -19.15
CA THR A 129 -17.62 0.42 -17.84
C THR A 129 -17.54 -0.77 -16.87
N SER A 130 -16.45 -0.84 -16.11
CA SER A 130 -16.23 -1.76 -14.99
C SER A 130 -15.74 -0.98 -13.77
N PHE A 131 -15.82 -1.62 -12.59
CA PHE A 131 -15.25 -1.11 -11.35
C PHE A 131 -14.22 -2.11 -10.87
N VAL A 132 -13.02 -1.61 -10.59
CA VAL A 132 -11.89 -2.43 -10.13
C VAL A 132 -11.15 -1.70 -9.00
N PRO A 133 -10.40 -2.42 -8.14
CA PRO A 133 -9.53 -1.80 -7.15
C PRO A 133 -8.43 -0.94 -7.78
N VAL A 134 -7.85 -0.03 -6.98
CA VAL A 134 -6.75 0.85 -7.41
C VAL A 134 -5.57 0.04 -7.95
N ARG A 135 -5.21 -1.08 -7.30
CA ARG A 135 -4.16 -2.02 -7.77
C ARG A 135 -4.39 -2.40 -9.24
N ASP A 136 -5.59 -2.88 -9.55
CA ASP A 136 -5.95 -3.39 -10.86
C ASP A 136 -5.99 -2.28 -11.90
N ALA A 137 -6.55 -1.12 -11.54
CA ALA A 137 -6.58 0.05 -12.41
C ALA A 137 -5.16 0.53 -12.79
N LEU A 138 -4.23 0.55 -11.84
CA LEU A 138 -2.84 0.92 -12.11
C LEU A 138 -2.11 -0.14 -12.96
N ALA A 139 -2.40 -1.42 -12.73
CA ALA A 139 -1.87 -2.51 -13.57
C ALA A 139 -2.38 -2.40 -15.02
N ASP A 140 -3.67 -2.14 -15.21
CA ASP A 140 -4.26 -1.91 -16.53
C ASP A 140 -3.64 -0.69 -17.21
N ALA A 141 -3.50 0.43 -16.49
CA ALA A 141 -2.88 1.64 -17.03
C ALA A 141 -1.42 1.43 -17.47
N ARG A 142 -0.69 0.53 -16.80
CA ARG A 142 0.65 0.10 -17.20
C ARG A 142 0.62 -0.77 -18.46
N LEU A 143 -0.31 -1.71 -18.54
CA LEU A 143 -0.47 -2.63 -19.68
C LEU A 143 -0.89 -1.90 -20.97
N GLU A 144 -1.69 -0.84 -20.87
CA GLU A 144 -2.10 0.00 -22.02
C GLU A 144 -0.91 0.55 -22.81
N LYS A 145 0.14 0.99 -22.09
CA LYS A 145 1.38 1.49 -22.68
C LYS A 145 2.06 0.46 -23.60
N LEU A 146 1.70 -0.82 -23.46
CA LEU A 146 2.27 -1.95 -24.21
C LEU A 146 1.35 -2.51 -25.29
N ASN A 147 0.04 -2.54 -25.07
CA ASN A 147 -0.93 -3.22 -25.96
C ASN A 147 -1.73 -2.27 -26.87
N GLY A 148 -1.70 -0.96 -26.62
CA GLY A 148 -2.39 0.06 -27.42
C GLY A 148 -3.91 0.07 -27.27
N GLU A 149 -4.44 -0.59 -26.23
CA GLU A 149 -5.82 -0.37 -25.80
C GLU A 149 -5.93 0.98 -25.07
N GLU A 150 -7.09 1.64 -25.17
CA GLU A 150 -7.33 2.95 -24.55
C GLU A 150 -8.47 2.83 -23.53
N TYR A 151 -8.18 3.21 -22.29
CA TYR A 151 -9.18 3.30 -21.24
C TYR A 151 -9.20 4.70 -20.61
N LEU A 152 -10.31 5.02 -19.95
CA LEU A 152 -10.46 6.19 -19.10
C LEU A 152 -10.63 5.71 -17.67
N TYR A 153 -9.89 6.34 -16.75
CA TYR A 153 -9.89 6.03 -15.33
C TYR A 153 -10.52 7.18 -14.55
N ASP A 154 -11.45 6.86 -13.65
CA ASP A 154 -11.98 7.79 -12.66
C ASP A 154 -11.75 7.22 -11.25
N PHE A 155 -10.78 7.81 -10.56
CA PHE A 155 -10.38 7.42 -9.21
C PHE A 155 -11.18 8.14 -8.12
N SER A 156 -12.16 8.99 -8.46
CA SER A 156 -12.86 9.84 -7.49
C SER A 156 -13.49 9.05 -6.32
N ASN A 157 -13.96 7.83 -6.60
CA ASN A 157 -14.56 6.94 -5.58
C ASN A 157 -13.52 6.26 -4.67
N ALA A 158 -12.24 6.25 -5.06
CA ALA A 158 -11.15 5.65 -4.27
C ALA A 158 -10.47 6.67 -3.34
N LEU A 159 -10.73 7.97 -3.47
CA LEU A 159 -10.02 9.03 -2.75
C LEU A 159 -10.40 9.16 -1.26
N SER A 160 -11.42 8.43 -0.78
CA SER A 160 -11.89 8.50 0.60
C SER A 160 -11.11 7.60 1.57
N TYR A 161 -9.89 7.20 1.23
CA TYR A 161 -9.04 6.45 2.16
C TYR A 161 -8.69 7.34 3.35
N GLU A 162 -9.25 6.99 4.52
CA GLU A 162 -9.00 7.72 5.76
C GLU A 162 -7.69 7.23 6.38
N ILE A 163 -6.61 7.95 6.17
CA ILE A 163 -5.38 7.76 6.94
C ILE A 163 -5.71 8.05 8.41
N GLU A 164 -5.56 7.06 9.29
CA GLU A 164 -5.72 7.28 10.72
C GLU A 164 -4.58 8.20 11.16
N GLU A 165 -4.95 9.35 11.74
CA GLU A 165 -4.00 10.24 12.38
C GLU A 165 -3.46 9.53 13.64
N PHE A 166 -2.58 8.55 13.45
CA PHE A 166 -1.79 7.96 14.52
C PHE A 166 -0.78 9.01 14.97
N MET A 167 -1.28 9.95 15.77
CA MET A 167 -0.60 11.05 16.47
C MET A 167 0.68 11.54 15.80
N MET A 168 0.59 12.68 15.08
CA MET A 168 1.72 13.56 14.79
C MET A 168 2.70 13.53 15.97
N THR A 169 3.89 12.97 15.77
CA THR A 169 4.89 13.03 16.81
C THR A 169 5.30 14.50 16.95
N TYR A 170 5.61 14.94 18.17
CA TYR A 170 6.02 16.33 18.43
C TYR A 170 7.22 16.80 17.59
N ALA A 171 7.93 15.89 16.91
CA ALA A 171 9.00 16.19 15.98
C ALA A 171 8.50 16.86 14.69
N ASP A 172 7.34 16.45 14.17
CA ASP A 172 6.78 17.01 12.92
C ASP A 172 6.28 18.45 13.13
N LEU A 173 5.82 18.78 14.34
CA LEU A 173 5.44 20.14 14.74
C LEU A 173 6.65 21.07 14.96
N ALA A 174 7.86 20.52 15.12
CA ALA A 174 9.07 21.28 15.38
C ALA A 174 9.78 21.77 14.11
N GLU A 175 9.42 21.25 12.93
CA GLU A 175 9.98 21.67 11.64
C GLU A 175 9.17 22.78 10.93
N GLU A 176 8.00 23.17 11.46
CA GLU A 176 7.19 24.28 10.93
C GLU A 176 7.42 25.65 11.62
N ASN A 177 8.51 25.84 12.38
CA ASN A 177 8.87 27.15 12.99
C ASN A 177 10.26 27.67 12.62
#